data_AF-A0A1Y2I8I3-F1
#
_entry.id   AF-A0A1Y2I8I3-F1
#
_cell.length_a   1.000
_cell.length_b   1.000
_cell.length_c   1.000
_cell.angle_alpha   90.00
_cell.angle_beta   90.00
_cell.angle_gamma   90.00
#
_symmetry.space_group_name_H-M   'P 1'
#
loop_
_entity.id
_entity.type
_entity.pdbx_description
1 polymer ?
#
loop_
_entity_poly.entity_id
_entity_poly.type
_entity_poly.pdbx_seq_one_letter_code
_entity_poly.pdbx_strand_id
1 'polypeptide(L)'
;MAPRTYHQRVQLVLSDIVKRGGQDILYQRLIQDVSSQFLGQSAIHGRNYERYIRNAVNREVRARRVSVDNSAVLPRINITPSGLRFFEAWGTVPLYALDDPSLRCLNIRQLQKFSAVLTGAIDGVREAFFEFYPAMQVIEDSNGLPKAITRLFESVQNLELQNSELQLELNYEQGLHRDAMAARRHADREAAVVEGADNSEARSGGM
;
A
#
# COMPACT_ATOMS: atom_id res chain seq x y z
N MET A 1 -3.87 4.15 -3.25
CA MET A 1 -2.67 4.96 -2.87
C MET A 1 -1.68 4.94 -4.03
N ALA A 2 -0.99 6.06 -4.31
CA ALA A 2 0.11 6.05 -5.30
C ALA A 2 1.19 5.03 -4.87
N PRO A 3 1.87 4.35 -5.82
CA PRO A 3 2.88 3.35 -5.49
C PRO A 3 3.96 3.97 -4.60
N ARG A 4 4.19 3.39 -3.41
CA ARG A 4 5.22 3.85 -2.47
C ARG A 4 6.58 3.82 -3.18
N THR A 5 7.14 4.99 -3.43
CA THR A 5 8.45 5.13 -4.07
C THR A 5 9.54 4.50 -3.19
N TYR A 6 10.67 4.10 -3.79
CA TYR A 6 11.83 3.62 -3.03
C TYR A 6 12.25 4.59 -1.90
N HIS A 7 12.08 5.89 -2.12
CA HIS A 7 12.35 6.92 -1.10
C HIS A 7 11.43 6.81 0.12
N GLN A 8 10.12 6.69 -0.10
CA GLN A 8 9.16 6.53 0.99
C GLN A 8 9.37 5.22 1.76
N ARG A 9 9.76 4.15 1.07
CA ARG A 9 10.08 2.86 1.73
C ARG A 9 11.33 2.96 2.59
N VAL A 10 12.38 3.62 2.09
CA VAL A 10 13.57 3.91 2.91
C VAL A 10 13.20 4.73 4.14
N GLN A 11 12.39 5.79 3.98
CA GLN A 11 11.92 6.60 5.12
C GLN A 11 11.11 5.78 6.12
N LEU A 12 10.27 4.84 5.64
CA LEU A 12 9.50 3.96 6.52
C LEU A 12 10.40 3.05 7.35
N VAL A 13 11.38 2.39 6.72
CA VAL A 13 12.32 1.52 7.44
C VAL A 13 13.14 2.33 8.45
N LEU A 14 13.63 3.52 8.06
CA LEU A 14 14.36 4.41 8.97
C LEU A 14 13.47 4.89 10.14
N SER A 15 12.20 5.22 9.87
CA SER A 15 11.22 5.56 10.92
C SER A 15 10.99 4.41 11.89
N ASP A 16 10.84 3.19 11.39
CA ASP A 16 10.66 2.00 12.24
C ASP A 16 11.86 1.73 13.13
N ILE A 17 13.09 1.96 12.64
CA ILE A 17 14.32 1.81 13.42
C ILE A 17 14.37 2.83 14.55
N VAL A 18 14.12 4.10 14.23
CA VAL A 18 14.14 5.20 15.22
C VAL A 18 13.09 4.98 16.30
N LYS A 19 11.86 4.60 15.91
CA LYS A 19 10.76 4.32 16.85
C LYS A 19 11.03 3.12 17.77
N ARG A 20 11.97 2.24 17.41
CA ARG A 20 12.45 1.14 18.26
C ARG A 20 13.66 1.53 19.13
N GLY A 21 14.08 2.79 19.09
CA GLY A 21 15.26 3.30 19.81
C GLY A 21 16.59 3.06 19.08
N GLY A 22 16.57 2.58 17.84
CA GLY A 22 17.78 2.42 17.04
C GLY A 22 18.28 3.75 16.48
N GLN A 23 19.60 3.92 16.45
CA GLN A 23 20.25 5.13 15.92
C GLN A 23 21.09 4.87 14.67
N ASP A 24 21.27 3.60 14.31
CA ASP A 24 22.12 3.18 13.20
C ASP A 24 21.62 1.87 12.57
N ILE A 25 22.00 1.65 11.31
CA ILE A 25 21.70 0.41 10.58
C ILE A 25 22.78 0.12 9.55
N LEU A 26 23.12 -1.17 9.40
CA LEU A 26 23.97 -1.61 8.30
C LEU A 26 23.27 -1.40 6.95
N TYR A 27 23.98 -0.84 5.98
CA TYR A 27 23.41 -0.53 4.66
C TYR A 27 22.78 -1.76 3.98
N GLN A 28 23.42 -2.94 4.11
CA GLN A 28 22.90 -4.20 3.59
C GLN A 28 21.59 -4.63 4.27
N ARG A 29 21.47 -4.40 5.58
CA ARG A 29 20.24 -4.69 6.33
C ARG A 29 19.11 -3.75 5.91
N LEU A 30 19.40 -2.46 5.69
CA LEU A 30 18.43 -1.52 5.13
C LEU A 30 17.90 -2.02 3.77
N ILE A 31 18.79 -2.48 2.88
CA ILE A 31 18.38 -3.03 1.58
C ILE A 31 17.43 -4.22 1.79
N GLN A 32 17.79 -5.17 2.66
CA GLN A 32 16.98 -6.35 2.94
C GLN A 32 15.60 -5.98 3.49
N ASP A 33 15.55 -5.04 4.44
CA ASP A 33 14.31 -4.58 5.07
C ASP A 33 13.42 -3.80 4.08
N VAL A 34 14.01 -3.05 3.15
CA VAL A 34 13.24 -2.40 2.07
C VAL A 34 12.74 -3.42 1.05
N SER A 35 13.55 -4.43 0.70
CA SER A 35 13.18 -5.48 -0.24
C SER A 35 12.09 -6.41 0.29
N SER A 36 12.09 -6.71 1.60
CA SER A 36 11.05 -7.54 2.21
C SER A 36 9.66 -6.90 2.16
N GLN A 37 9.58 -5.56 2.13
CA GLN A 37 8.31 -4.84 1.92
C GLN A 37 7.72 -5.03 0.53
N PHE A 38 8.51 -5.43 -0.47
CA PHE A 38 8.00 -5.77 -1.80
C PHE A 38 7.38 -7.17 -1.82
N LEU A 39 7.99 -8.13 -1.11
CA LEU A 39 7.47 -9.49 -0.97
C LEU A 39 6.11 -9.52 -0.28
N GLY A 40 5.90 -8.69 0.75
CA GLY A 40 4.61 -8.58 1.43
C GLY A 40 3.49 -7.93 0.61
N GLN A 41 3.80 -7.34 -0.55
CA GLN A 41 2.84 -6.65 -1.43
C GLN A 41 2.72 -7.33 -2.80
N SER A 42 3.20 -8.57 -2.95
CA SER A 42 3.23 -9.30 -4.23
C SER A 42 3.92 -8.53 -5.37
N ALA A 43 4.85 -7.62 -5.03
CA ALA A 43 5.54 -6.79 -5.98
C ALA A 43 6.96 -7.33 -6.23
N ILE A 44 7.37 -7.44 -7.49
CA ILE A 44 8.75 -7.78 -7.85
C ILE A 44 9.59 -6.51 -7.77
N HIS A 45 10.66 -6.53 -6.97
CA HIS A 45 11.62 -5.43 -6.93
C HIS A 45 12.42 -5.41 -8.25
N GLY A 46 12.48 -4.26 -8.91
CA GLY A 46 13.14 -4.14 -10.22
C GLY A 46 14.65 -4.39 -10.14
N ARG A 47 15.27 -4.81 -11.26
CA ARG A 47 16.70 -5.18 -11.37
C ARG A 47 17.70 -4.12 -10.85
N ASN A 48 17.29 -2.85 -10.77
CA ASN A 48 18.10 -1.72 -10.31
C ASN A 48 17.70 -1.18 -8.92
N TYR A 49 16.97 -1.96 -8.12
CA TYR A 49 16.43 -1.52 -6.82
C TYR A 49 17.50 -0.96 -5.88
N GLU A 50 18.69 -1.57 -5.80
CA GLU A 50 19.79 -1.07 -4.97
C GLU A 50 20.23 0.35 -5.34
N ARG A 51 20.24 0.68 -6.64
CA ARG A 51 20.56 2.04 -7.12
C ARG A 51 19.48 3.03 -6.66
N TYR A 52 18.21 2.64 -6.68
CA TYR A 52 17.13 3.50 -6.21
C TYR A 52 17.15 3.69 -4.69
N ILE A 53 17.46 2.64 -3.92
CA ILE A 53 17.66 2.71 -2.47
C ILE A 53 18.86 3.62 -2.17
N ARG A 54 19.98 3.46 -2.89
CA ARG A 54 21.15 4.35 -2.75
C ARG A 54 20.80 5.80 -3.02
N ASN A 55 20.05 6.08 -4.08
CA ASN A 55 19.58 7.43 -4.39
C ASN A 55 18.67 8.00 -3.30
N ALA A 56 17.80 7.17 -2.71
CA ALA A 56 16.96 7.57 -1.59
C ALA A 56 17.79 7.90 -0.34
N VAL A 57 18.77 7.05 0.02
CA VAL A 57 19.68 7.30 1.14
C VAL A 57 20.48 8.59 0.88
N ASN A 58 21.01 8.78 -0.33
CA ASN A 58 21.73 10.01 -0.69
C ASN A 58 20.86 11.27 -0.56
N ARG A 59 19.55 11.17 -0.82
CA ARG A 59 18.63 12.28 -0.55
C ARG A 59 18.51 12.58 0.94
N GLU A 60 18.45 11.54 1.78
CA GLU A 60 18.42 11.72 3.24
C GLU A 60 19.73 12.28 3.79
N VAL A 61 20.87 11.90 3.20
CA VAL A 61 22.19 12.49 3.51
C VAL A 61 22.19 13.98 3.16
N ARG A 62 21.71 14.35 1.97
CA ARG A 62 21.60 15.77 1.55
C ARG A 62 20.64 16.56 2.45
N ALA A 63 19.57 15.92 2.93
CA ALA A 63 18.65 16.50 3.91
C ALA A 63 19.23 16.53 5.33
N ARG A 64 20.48 16.08 5.53
CA ARG A 64 21.18 16.01 6.83
C ARG A 64 20.45 15.15 7.87
N ARG A 65 19.59 14.23 7.43
CA ARG A 65 18.84 13.32 8.30
C ARG A 65 19.61 12.05 8.64
N VAL A 66 20.52 11.64 7.76
CA VAL A 66 21.41 10.50 7.99
C VAL A 66 22.83 10.85 7.55
N SER A 67 23.82 10.14 8.08
CA SER A 67 25.19 10.11 7.59
C SER A 67 25.57 8.68 7.23
N VAL A 68 26.49 8.52 6.29
CA VAL A 68 26.98 7.20 5.88
C VAL A 68 28.44 7.10 6.27
N ASP A 69 28.75 6.18 7.16
CA ASP A 69 30.10 5.83 7.55
C ASP A 69 30.60 4.67 6.68
N ASN A 70 31.59 4.97 5.83
CA ASN A 70 32.25 4.02 4.94
C ASN A 70 33.61 3.55 5.50
N SER A 71 33.96 3.91 6.74
CA SER A 71 35.25 3.54 7.35
C SER A 71 35.32 2.05 7.72
N ALA A 72 34.17 1.42 7.95
CA ALA A 72 34.06 0.00 8.26
C ALA A 72 34.00 -0.87 6.99
N VAL A 73 34.32 -2.17 7.15
CA VAL A 73 34.19 -3.20 6.09
C VAL A 73 32.78 -3.24 5.50
N LEU A 74 31.77 -2.92 6.31
CA LEU A 74 30.38 -2.79 5.89
C LEU A 74 29.88 -1.37 6.14
N PRO A 75 29.39 -0.65 5.10
CA PRO A 75 28.87 0.70 5.26
C PRO A 75 27.72 0.75 6.28
N ARG A 76 27.79 1.71 7.19
CA ARG A 76 26.79 1.94 8.23
C ARG A 76 26.10 3.28 8.02
N ILE A 77 24.78 3.28 8.11
CA ILE A 77 23.98 4.50 8.10
C ILE A 77 23.74 4.89 9.55
N ASN A 78 24.17 6.09 9.92
CA ASN A 78 23.92 6.67 11.23
C ASN A 78 22.83 7.74 11.10
N ILE A 79 21.89 7.74 12.02
CA ILE A 79 20.78 8.70 12.04
C ILE A 79 21.23 9.94 12.81
N THR A 80 21.14 11.11 12.20
CA THR A 80 21.57 12.35 12.85
C THR A 80 20.53 12.81 13.87
N PRO A 81 20.86 13.73 14.80
CA PRO A 81 19.87 14.31 15.71
C PRO A 81 18.68 14.98 15.00
N SER A 82 18.90 15.53 13.80
CA SER A 82 17.81 16.07 12.97
C SER A 82 16.98 14.96 12.33
N GLY A 83 17.62 13.85 11.93
CA GLY A 83 16.93 12.67 11.43
C GLY A 83 16.05 12.02 12.47
N LEU A 84 16.53 11.90 13.72
CA LEU A 84 15.76 11.33 14.84
C LEU A 84 14.40 12.03 14.97
N ARG A 85 14.39 13.37 15.15
CA ARG A 85 13.15 14.14 15.28
C ARG A 85 12.22 13.97 14.07
N PHE A 86 12.79 13.95 12.87
CA PHE A 86 12.00 13.77 11.65
C PHE A 86 11.37 12.38 11.58
N PHE A 87 12.14 11.33 11.81
CA PHE A 87 11.71 9.93 11.69
C PHE A 87 10.81 9.48 12.85
N GLU A 88 10.94 10.08 14.03
CA GLU A 88 9.96 9.97 15.13
C GLU A 88 8.60 10.53 14.72
N ALA A 89 8.60 11.72 14.13
CA ALA A 89 7.38 12.38 13.63
C ALA A 89 6.89 11.84 12.27
N TRP A 90 7.67 10.99 11.61
CA TRP A 90 7.32 10.52 10.27
C TRP A 90 6.11 9.58 10.32
N GLY A 91 5.08 9.92 9.55
CA GLY A 91 3.81 9.21 9.54
C GLY A 91 2.92 9.49 10.75
N THR A 92 3.31 10.40 11.67
CA THR A 92 2.40 10.91 12.68
C THR A 92 1.73 12.18 12.16
N VAL A 93 0.41 12.27 12.33
CA VAL A 93 -0.31 13.53 12.09
C VAL A 93 -0.39 14.24 13.42
N PRO A 94 0.32 15.36 13.60
CA PRO A 94 0.28 16.08 14.87
C PRO A 94 -1.15 16.64 15.07
N LEU A 95 -1.78 16.30 16.19
CA LEU A 95 -3.10 16.82 16.58
C LEU A 95 -3.07 18.35 16.77
N TYR A 96 -1.92 18.90 17.14
CA TYR A 96 -1.67 20.31 17.37
C TYR A 96 -0.30 20.69 16.80
N ALA A 97 -0.11 21.96 16.44
CA ALA A 97 1.21 22.44 16.04
C ALA A 97 2.24 22.32 17.20
N LEU A 98 3.52 22.12 16.87
CA LEU A 98 4.62 22.01 17.85
C LEU A 98 4.68 23.18 18.84
N ASP A 99 4.24 24.37 18.40
CA ASP A 99 4.22 25.60 19.19
C ASP A 99 2.81 26.12 19.43
N ASP A 100 1.80 25.24 19.41
CA ASP A 100 0.43 25.64 19.66
C ASP A 100 0.32 26.28 21.07
N PRO A 101 -0.06 27.58 21.16
CA PRO A 101 -0.17 28.26 22.45
C PRO A 101 -1.16 27.56 23.38
N SER A 102 -2.15 26.87 22.81
CA SER A 102 -3.16 26.11 23.54
C SER A 102 -2.54 25.00 24.39
N LEU A 103 -1.47 24.36 23.92
CA LEU A 103 -0.74 23.32 24.67
C LEU A 103 0.27 23.91 25.65
N ARG A 104 0.92 25.02 25.29
CA ARG A 104 1.93 25.69 26.13
C ARG A 104 1.34 26.31 27.40
N CYS A 105 0.08 26.71 27.36
CA CYS A 105 -0.62 27.30 28.50
C CYS A 105 -1.30 26.28 29.42
N LEU A 106 -1.21 24.97 29.14
CA LEU A 106 -1.83 23.95 29.99
C LEU A 106 -1.03 23.76 31.27
N ASN A 107 -1.71 23.88 32.40
CA ASN A 107 -1.16 23.42 33.67
C ASN A 107 -1.19 21.88 33.75
N ILE A 108 -0.43 21.29 34.68
CA ILE A 108 -0.30 19.83 34.85
C ILE A 108 -1.67 19.15 35.01
N ARG A 109 -2.61 19.77 35.74
CA ARG A 109 -3.96 19.21 35.94
C ARG A 109 -4.77 19.19 34.65
N GLN A 110 -4.66 20.24 33.83
CA GLN A 110 -5.30 20.29 32.51
C GLN A 110 -4.68 19.26 31.58
N LEU A 111 -3.35 19.11 31.57
CA LEU A 111 -2.64 18.06 30.83
C LEU A 111 -3.12 16.66 31.20
N GLN A 112 -3.26 16.36 32.49
CA GLN A 112 -3.82 15.09 32.96
C GLN A 112 -5.26 14.89 32.47
N LYS A 113 -6.10 15.93 32.56
CA LYS A 113 -7.49 15.85 32.08
C LYS A 113 -7.56 15.61 30.57
N PHE A 114 -6.76 16.33 29.77
CA PHE A 114 -6.69 16.13 28.32
C PHE A 114 -6.16 14.75 27.97
N SER A 115 -5.12 14.28 28.68
CA SER A 115 -4.62 12.92 28.50
C SER A 115 -5.70 11.88 28.77
N ALA A 116 -6.47 12.02 29.86
CA ALA A 116 -7.58 11.10 30.15
C ALA A 116 -8.67 11.12 29.07
N VAL A 117 -9.00 12.31 28.54
CA VAL A 117 -9.97 12.44 27.43
C VAL A 117 -9.45 11.76 26.15
N LEU A 118 -8.19 11.96 25.80
CA LEU A 118 -7.58 11.32 24.62
C LEU A 118 -7.51 9.80 24.79
N THR A 119 -7.14 9.30 25.97
CA THR A 119 -7.16 7.87 26.28
C THR A 119 -8.58 7.31 26.13
N GLY A 120 -9.59 7.97 26.70
CA GLY A 120 -10.99 7.54 26.55
C GLY A 120 -11.47 7.54 25.10
N ALA A 121 -11.03 8.50 24.28
CA ALA A 121 -11.33 8.51 22.85
C ALA A 121 -10.64 7.34 22.11
N ILE A 122 -9.39 7.03 22.44
CA ILE A 122 -8.67 5.87 21.89
C ILE A 122 -9.37 4.57 22.28
N ASP A 123 -9.80 4.45 23.54
CA ASP A 123 -10.55 3.29 24.01
C ASP A 123 -11.90 3.15 23.30
N GLY A 124 -12.62 4.26 23.07
CA GLY A 124 -13.86 4.24 22.29
C GLY A 124 -13.65 3.82 20.83
N VAL A 125 -12.57 4.29 20.18
CA VAL A 125 -12.19 3.83 18.83
C VAL A 125 -11.82 2.35 18.84
N ARG A 126 -11.13 1.88 19.89
CA ARG A 126 -10.76 0.47 20.08
C ARG A 126 -11.99 -0.41 20.22
N GLU A 127 -12.94 -0.02 21.07
CA GLU A 127 -14.21 -0.74 21.27
C GLU A 127 -15.01 -0.83 19.98
N ALA A 128 -15.20 0.30 19.27
CA ALA A 128 -15.86 0.31 17.98
C ALA A 128 -15.14 -0.60 16.97
N PHE A 129 -13.80 -0.55 16.91
CA PHE A 129 -13.02 -1.43 16.03
C PHE A 129 -13.26 -2.91 16.33
N PHE A 130 -13.29 -3.31 17.61
CA PHE A 130 -13.54 -4.71 17.99
C PHE A 130 -15.00 -5.13 17.88
N GLU A 131 -15.94 -4.20 17.93
CA GLU A 131 -17.35 -4.47 17.61
C GLU A 131 -17.49 -4.95 16.17
N PHE A 132 -16.81 -4.29 15.22
CA PHE A 132 -16.81 -4.71 13.81
C PHE A 132 -15.86 -5.86 13.50
N TYR A 133 -14.80 -6.06 14.30
CA TYR A 133 -13.79 -7.10 14.08
C TYR A 133 -13.47 -7.91 15.34
N PRO A 134 -14.40 -8.76 15.83
CA PRO A 134 -14.24 -9.47 17.10
C PRO A 134 -13.05 -10.43 17.11
N ALA A 135 -12.71 -11.03 15.96
CA ALA A 135 -11.59 -11.94 15.83
C ALA A 135 -10.21 -11.27 16.06
N MET A 136 -10.14 -9.94 16.07
CA MET A 136 -8.91 -9.17 16.31
C MET A 136 -8.70 -8.80 17.79
N GLN A 137 -9.58 -9.23 18.71
CA GLN A 137 -9.52 -8.90 20.15
C GLN A 137 -8.25 -9.36 20.88
N VAL A 138 -7.38 -10.16 20.25
CA VAL A 138 -6.08 -10.59 20.79
C VAL A 138 -5.11 -9.41 20.98
N ILE A 139 -5.45 -8.22 20.47
CA ILE A 139 -4.66 -7.00 20.67
C ILE A 139 -5.04 -6.38 22.02
N GLU A 140 -4.36 -6.81 23.08
CA GLU A 140 -4.63 -6.38 24.46
C GLU A 140 -4.27 -4.90 24.72
N ASP A 141 -3.28 -4.35 24.00
CA ASP A 141 -2.79 -2.98 24.20
C ASP A 141 -3.31 -2.00 23.13
N SER A 142 -3.79 -0.84 23.60
CA SER A 142 -4.10 0.37 22.83
C SER A 142 -3.02 0.75 21.80
N ASN A 143 -1.74 0.47 22.07
CA ASN A 143 -0.64 0.73 21.13
C ASN A 143 -0.66 -0.19 19.89
N GLY A 144 -1.38 -1.32 19.94
CA GLY A 144 -1.53 -2.25 18.81
C GLY A 144 -2.61 -1.85 17.82
N LEU A 145 -3.58 -1.03 18.23
CA LEU A 145 -4.72 -0.63 17.42
C LEU A 145 -4.35 0.08 16.10
N PRO A 146 -3.39 1.03 16.06
CA PRO A 146 -3.01 1.67 14.79
C PRO A 146 -2.46 0.69 13.75
N LYS A 147 -1.72 -0.33 14.19
CA LYS A 147 -1.20 -1.39 13.30
C LYS A 147 -2.33 -2.29 12.80
N ALA A 148 -3.30 -2.61 13.66
CA ALA A 148 -4.48 -3.39 13.31
C ALA A 148 -5.31 -2.69 12.23
N ILE A 149 -5.62 -1.40 12.45
CA ILE A 149 -6.35 -0.56 11.50
C ILE A 149 -5.59 -0.46 10.17
N THR A 150 -4.27 -0.29 10.20
CA THR A 150 -3.45 -0.23 8.98
C THR A 150 -3.53 -1.54 8.18
N ARG A 151 -3.37 -2.68 8.84
CA ARG A 151 -3.49 -4.00 8.20
C ARG A 151 -4.88 -4.24 7.62
N LEU A 152 -5.91 -3.83 8.35
CA LEU A 152 -7.29 -3.93 7.90
C LEU A 152 -7.53 -3.10 6.65
N PHE A 153 -7.05 -1.85 6.65
CA PHE A 153 -7.14 -0.96 5.50
C PHE A 153 -6.38 -1.52 4.28
N GLU A 154 -5.18 -2.06 4.47
CA GLU A 154 -4.42 -2.74 3.41
C GLU A 154 -5.17 -3.97 2.88
N SER A 155 -5.83 -4.73 3.75
CA SER A 155 -6.63 -5.90 3.35
C SER A 155 -7.87 -5.51 2.52
N VAL A 156 -8.58 -4.45 2.93
CA VAL A 156 -9.72 -3.92 2.18
C VAL A 156 -9.28 -3.42 0.79
N GLN A 157 -8.17 -2.70 0.69
CA GLN A 157 -7.64 -2.27 -0.60
C GLN A 157 -7.27 -3.44 -1.52
N ASN A 158 -6.68 -4.50 -0.96
CA ASN A 158 -6.37 -5.70 -1.74
C ASN A 158 -7.65 -6.38 -2.25
N LEU A 159 -8.70 -6.44 -1.43
CA LEU A 159 -10.00 -6.99 -1.85
C LEU A 159 -10.67 -6.14 -2.93
N GLU A 160 -10.61 -4.80 -2.82
CA GLU A 160 -11.10 -3.90 -3.86
C GLU A 160 -10.37 -4.11 -5.18
N LEU A 161 -9.05 -4.27 -5.14
CA LEU A 161 -8.24 -4.57 -6.33
C LEU A 161 -8.65 -5.90 -6.96
N GLN A 162 -8.74 -6.97 -6.16
CA GLN A 162 -9.16 -8.30 -6.65
C GLN A 162 -10.57 -8.27 -7.27
N ASN A 163 -11.49 -7.53 -6.66
CA ASN A 163 -12.84 -7.38 -7.19
C ASN A 163 -12.83 -6.64 -8.53
N SER A 164 -12.00 -5.61 -8.67
CA SER A 164 -11.83 -4.90 -9.95
C SER A 164 -11.24 -5.78 -11.05
N GLU A 165 -10.29 -6.66 -10.70
CA GLU A 165 -9.68 -7.63 -11.63
C GLU A 165 -10.71 -8.67 -12.09
N LEU A 166 -11.50 -9.22 -11.17
CA LEU A 166 -12.58 -10.17 -11.48
C LEU A 166 -13.67 -9.54 -12.37
N GLN A 167 -14.01 -8.27 -12.13
CA GLN A 167 -14.95 -7.56 -13.00
C GLN A 167 -14.40 -7.37 -14.41
N LEU A 168 -13.10 -7.09 -14.55
CA LEU A 168 -12.46 -6.99 -15.87
C LEU A 168 -12.45 -8.34 -16.59
N GLU A 169 -12.12 -9.43 -15.90
CA GLU A 169 -12.13 -10.79 -16.45
C GLU A 169 -13.53 -11.20 -16.90
N LEU A 170 -14.55 -10.97 -16.07
CA LEU A 170 -15.94 -11.23 -16.42
C LEU A 170 -16.38 -10.45 -17.66
N ASN A 171 -16.02 -9.16 -17.75
CA ASN A 171 -16.33 -8.35 -18.92
C ASN A 171 -15.64 -8.85 -20.19
N TYR A 172 -14.40 -9.32 -20.07
CA TYR A 172 -13.65 -9.91 -21.18
C TYR A 172 -14.30 -11.21 -21.67
N GLU A 173 -14.65 -12.13 -20.77
CA GLU A 173 -15.35 -13.38 -21.11
C GLU A 173 -16.71 -13.12 -21.76
N GLN A 174 -17.48 -12.16 -21.24
CA GLN A 174 -18.75 -11.75 -21.85
C GLN A 174 -18.55 -11.18 -23.26
N GLY A 175 -17.46 -10.45 -23.50
CA GLY A 175 -17.07 -9.98 -24.83
C GLY A 175 -16.81 -11.14 -25.79
N LEU A 176 -15.96 -12.10 -25.39
CA LEU A 176 -15.67 -13.29 -26.19
C LEU A 176 -16.94 -14.10 -26.51
N HIS A 177 -17.83 -14.27 -25.53
CA HIS A 177 -19.09 -14.98 -25.74
C HIS A 177 -20.01 -14.25 -26.72
N ARG A 178 -20.05 -12.92 -26.70
CA ARG A 178 -20.83 -12.13 -27.67
C ARG A 178 -20.26 -12.27 -29.07
N ASP A 179 -18.94 -12.22 -29.22
CA ASP A 179 -18.26 -12.36 -30.51
C ASP A 179 -18.44 -13.77 -31.09
N ALA A 180 -18.31 -14.81 -30.27
CA ALA A 180 -18.57 -16.19 -30.67
C ALA A 180 -20.02 -16.39 -31.15
N MET A 181 -20.99 -15.81 -30.44
CA MET A 181 -22.40 -15.86 -30.84
C MET A 181 -22.67 -15.06 -32.12
N ALA A 182 -22.01 -13.92 -32.31
CA ALA A 182 -22.10 -13.13 -33.55
C ALA A 182 -21.51 -13.89 -34.74
N ALA A 183 -20.34 -14.51 -34.58
CA ALA A 183 -19.70 -15.33 -35.60
C ALA A 183 -20.57 -16.53 -36.00
N ARG A 184 -21.17 -17.23 -35.02
CA ARG A 184 -22.09 -18.35 -35.28
C ARG A 184 -23.33 -17.91 -36.06
N ARG A 185 -23.93 -16.76 -35.70
CA ARG A 185 -25.06 -16.19 -36.46
C ARG A 185 -24.69 -15.79 -37.88
N HIS A 186 -23.46 -15.32 -38.11
CA HIS A 186 -22.95 -15.03 -39.45
C HIS A 186 -22.78 -16.30 -40.26
N ALA A 187 -22.16 -17.34 -39.70
CA ALA A 187 -22.01 -18.63 -40.36
C ALA A 187 -23.36 -19.28 -40.71
N ASP A 188 -24.33 -19.23 -39.79
CA ASP A 188 -25.68 -19.77 -40.03
C ASP A 188 -26.40 -19.01 -41.15
N ARG A 189 -26.19 -17.69 -41.27
CA ARG A 189 -26.73 -16.88 -42.38
C ARG A 189 -26.07 -17.21 -43.72
N GLU A 190 -24.76 -17.38 -43.76
CA GLU A 190 -24.03 -17.74 -44.98
C GLU A 190 -24.46 -19.13 -45.48
N ALA A 191 -24.61 -20.11 -44.59
CA ALA A 191 -25.12 -21.43 -44.93
C ALA A 191 -26.53 -21.37 -45.54
N ALA A 192 -27.43 -20.56 -44.97
CA ALA A 192 -28.79 -20.39 -45.50
C ALA A 192 -28.83 -19.70 -46.88
N VAL A 193 -27.87 -18.81 -47.18
CA VAL A 193 -27.75 -18.19 -48.52
C VAL A 193 -27.26 -19.20 -49.55
N VAL A 194 -26.32 -20.08 -49.19
CA VAL A 194 -25.81 -21.14 -50.09
C VAL A 194 -26.90 -22.17 -50.40
N GLU A 195 -27.65 -22.64 -49.40
CA GLU A 195 -28.79 -23.56 -49.63
C GLU A 195 -29.93 -22.91 -50.43
N GLY A 196 -30.09 -21.58 -50.33
CA GLY A 196 -31.06 -20.83 -51.14
C GLY A 196 -30.66 -20.69 -52.61
N ALA A 197 -29.35 -20.68 -52.92
CA ALA A 197 -28.83 -20.54 -54.28
C ALA A 197 -29.01 -21.83 -55.11
N ASP A 198 -28.73 -23.00 -54.52
CA ASP A 198 -28.90 -24.31 -55.17
C ASP A 198 -30.37 -24.60 -55.55
N ASN A 199 -31.34 -24.08 -54.78
CA ASN A 199 -32.76 -24.21 -55.11
C ASN A 199 -33.24 -23.24 -56.21
N SER A 200 -32.44 -22.25 -56.59
CA SER A 200 -32.81 -21.24 -57.59
C SER A 200 -32.42 -21.65 -59.02
N GLU A 201 -31.32 -22.39 -59.20
CA GLU A 201 -30.88 -22.90 -60.51
C GLU A 201 -31.74 -24.06 -61.02
N ALA A 202 -32.27 -24.91 -60.12
CA ALA A 202 -33.15 -26.02 -60.48
C ALA A 202 -34.52 -25.61 -61.05
N ARG A 203 -34.90 -24.32 -60.97
CA ARG A 203 -36.18 -23.79 -61.49
C ARG A 203 -36.08 -23.08 -62.85
N SER A 204 -34.88 -22.92 -63.42
CA SER A 204 -34.66 -22.18 -64.69
C SER A 204 -34.60 -23.07 -65.95
N GLY A 205 -34.43 -24.40 -65.82
CA GLY A 205 -34.20 -25.32 -66.95
C GLY A 205 -35.45 -25.91 -67.64
N GLY A 206 -36.65 -25.36 -67.42
CA GLY A 206 -37.90 -25.91 -67.95
C GLY A 206 -38.54 -25.06 -69.04
N MET A 207 -37.93 -25.00 -70.23
CA MET A 207 -38.60 -24.61 -71.48
C MET A 207 -38.04 -25.42 -72.64
#